data_AF-A0A3M2JFJ9-F1
#
_entry.id   AF-A0A3M2JFJ9-F1
#
_cell.length_a   1.000
_cell.length_b   1.000
_cell.length_c   1.000
_cell.angle_alpha   90.00
_cell.angle_beta   90.00
_cell.angle_gamma   90.00
#
_symmetry.space_group_name_H-M   'P 1'
#
loop_
_entity.id
_entity.type
_entity.pdbx_description
1 polymer ?
#
loop_
_entity_poly.entity_id
_entity_poly.type
_entity_poly.pdbx_seq_one_letter_code
_entity_poly.pdbx_strand_id
1 'polypeptide(L)'
;MEGWFNATPADAEGNVLSDPVDWRDPRMLEHPRVALVDAATVEVISTYDRIACSSDVSYVPTPGSSWPEVGTVIVDMDTGEVVEIVDSAR
;
A
#
# COMPACT_ATOMS: atom_id res chain seq x y z
N MET A 1 -11.51 -0.14 -1.87
CA MET A 1 -10.41 -0.77 -2.61
C MET A 1 -9.71 -1.66 -1.60
N GLU A 2 -9.90 -2.97 -1.73
CA GLU A 2 -9.30 -3.97 -0.84
C GLU A 2 -8.11 -4.57 -1.60
N GLY A 3 -6.90 -4.38 -1.08
CA GLY A 3 -5.66 -4.85 -1.68
C GLY A 3 -4.73 -5.37 -0.59
N TRP A 4 -3.64 -6.02 -0.97
CA TRP A 4 -2.69 -6.67 -0.06
C TRP A 4 -2.20 -5.78 1.11
N PHE A 5 -2.23 -4.46 0.94
CA PHE A 5 -1.79 -3.46 1.92
C PHE A 5 -2.82 -3.12 3.03
N ASN A 6 -4.08 -3.52 2.87
CA ASN A 6 -5.16 -3.31 3.85
C ASN A 6 -6.12 -4.52 3.96
N ALA A 7 -5.76 -5.65 3.34
CA ALA A 7 -6.58 -6.85 3.32
C ALA A 7 -6.15 -7.84 4.41
N THR A 8 -7.14 -8.45 5.06
CA THR A 8 -6.90 -9.67 5.84
C THR A 8 -6.55 -10.79 4.86
N PRO A 9 -5.42 -11.48 5.02
CA PRO A 9 -5.03 -12.57 4.12
C PRO A 9 -6.12 -13.64 4.17
N ALA A 10 -6.65 -13.98 3.00
CA ALA A 10 -7.74 -14.94 2.85
C ALA A 10 -7.53 -15.83 1.62
N ASP A 11 -8.05 -17.05 1.68
CA ASP A 11 -8.08 -17.94 0.52
C ASP A 11 -9.14 -17.51 -0.51
N ALA A 12 -9.25 -18.27 -1.61
CA ALA A 12 -10.22 -18.00 -2.67
C ALA A 12 -11.69 -18.19 -2.26
N GLU A 13 -11.93 -18.81 -1.11
CA GLU A 13 -13.25 -19.06 -0.51
C GLU A 13 -13.57 -18.03 0.59
N GLY A 14 -12.63 -17.13 0.90
CA GLY A 14 -12.78 -16.05 1.88
C GLY A 14 -12.43 -16.46 3.31
N ASN A 15 -11.83 -17.64 3.53
CA ASN A 15 -11.38 -18.01 4.87
C ASN A 15 -10.07 -17.28 5.21
N VAL A 16 -9.99 -16.75 6.43
CA VAL A 16 -8.79 -16.07 6.91
C VAL A 16 -7.62 -17.05 7.03
N LEU A 17 -6.54 -16.75 6.32
CA LEU A 17 -5.29 -17.50 6.35
C LEU A 17 -4.48 -17.08 7.58
N SER A 18 -4.42 -17.97 8.57
CA SER A 18 -3.75 -17.70 9.85
C SER A 18 -2.26 -18.02 9.82
N ASP A 19 -1.83 -18.92 8.94
CA ASP A 19 -0.41 -19.26 8.79
C ASP A 19 0.25 -18.35 7.74
N PRO A 20 1.33 -17.63 8.08
CA PRO A 20 2.02 -16.74 7.15
C PRO A 20 2.55 -17.46 5.91
N VAL A 21 2.86 -18.76 5.99
CA VAL A 21 3.35 -19.53 4.83
C VAL A 21 2.31 -19.66 3.72
N ASP A 22 1.02 -19.57 4.09
CA ASP A 22 -0.09 -19.69 3.17
C ASP A 22 -0.49 -18.35 2.54
N TRP A 23 0.12 -17.24 2.98
CA TRP A 23 -0.16 -15.91 2.43
C TRP A 23 0.39 -15.83 1.01
N ARG A 24 -0.51 -15.73 0.03
CA ARG A 24 -0.16 -15.81 -1.39
C ARG A 24 0.65 -14.62 -1.91
N ASP A 25 0.62 -13.49 -1.21
CA ASP A 25 1.37 -12.28 -1.58
C ASP A 25 2.48 -12.02 -0.54
N PRO A 26 3.77 -12.16 -0.90
CA PRO A 26 4.88 -11.98 0.03
C PRO A 26 4.95 -10.55 0.58
N ARG A 27 4.36 -9.55 -0.10
CA ARG A 27 4.29 -8.17 0.40
C ARG A 27 3.41 -8.07 1.64
N MET A 28 2.49 -9.01 1.84
CA MET A 28 1.71 -9.10 3.09
C MET A 28 2.56 -9.61 4.26
N LEU A 29 3.61 -10.40 4.02
CA LEU A 29 4.54 -10.86 5.07
C LEU A 29 5.45 -9.72 5.54
N GLU A 30 5.96 -8.94 4.59
CA GLU A 30 6.78 -7.77 4.89
C GLU A 30 5.92 -6.63 5.47
N HIS A 31 4.69 -6.50 4.98
CA HIS A 31 3.68 -5.51 5.35
C HIS A 31 4.25 -4.11 5.65
N PRO A 32 5.11 -3.52 4.79
CA PRO A 32 5.78 -2.26 5.09
C PRO A 32 4.80 -1.13 5.45
N ARG A 33 5.31 -0.06 6.07
CA ARG A 33 4.51 1.15 6.26
C ARG A 33 4.25 1.74 4.88
N VAL A 34 3.00 1.87 4.48
CA VAL A 34 2.63 2.26 3.12
C VAL A 34 1.59 3.36 3.07
N ALA A 35 1.67 4.17 2.03
CA ALA A 35 0.70 5.22 1.75
C ALA A 35 0.12 5.07 0.35
N LEU A 36 -1.19 5.15 0.25
CA LEU A 36 -1.92 5.31 -0.99
C LEU A 36 -2.01 6.81 -1.31
N VAL A 37 -1.49 7.22 -2.46
CA VAL A 37 -1.35 8.64 -2.83
C VAL A 37 -1.87 8.86 -4.24
N ASP A 38 -2.61 9.95 -4.45
CA ASP A 38 -2.91 10.46 -5.78
C ASP A 38 -1.65 11.11 -6.36
N ALA A 39 -1.14 10.57 -7.47
CA ALA A 39 0.12 11.01 -8.04
C ALA A 39 0.03 12.39 -8.71
N ALA A 40 -1.16 12.82 -9.14
CA ALA A 40 -1.36 14.10 -9.81
C ALA A 40 -1.39 15.27 -8.80
N THR A 41 -2.06 15.09 -7.66
CA THR A 41 -2.18 16.11 -6.60
C THR A 41 -1.20 15.92 -5.46
N VAL A 42 -0.54 14.76 -5.39
CA VAL A 42 0.37 14.36 -4.30
C VAL A 42 -0.37 14.28 -2.95
N GLU A 43 -1.69 14.08 -3.00
CA GLU A 43 -2.52 13.96 -1.80
C GLU A 43 -2.58 12.52 -1.28
N VAL A 44 -2.35 12.37 0.02
CA VAL A 44 -2.48 11.07 0.70
C VAL A 44 -3.95 10.71 0.83
N ILE A 45 -4.33 9.60 0.22
CA ILE A 45 -5.68 9.03 0.30
C ILE A 45 -5.83 8.20 1.58
N SER A 46 -4.82 7.39 1.89
CA SER A 46 -4.80 6.53 3.08
C SER A 46 -3.38 6.09 3.42
N THR A 47 -3.10 5.83 4.69
CA THR A 47 -1.83 5.27 5.17
C THR A 47 -2.10 4.05 6.03
N TYR A 48 -1.16 3.12 6.02
CA TYR A 48 -1.12 1.99 6.92
C TYR A 48 0.25 1.87 7.55
N ASP A 49 0.31 2.07 8.87
CA ASP A 49 1.49 1.89 9.69
C ASP A 49 1.40 0.54 10.41
N ARG A 50 2.24 -0.42 9.99
CA ARG A 50 2.29 -1.74 10.61
C ARG A 50 2.81 -1.74 12.06
N ILE A 51 3.64 -0.77 12.42
CA ILE A 51 4.26 -0.67 13.75
C ILE A 51 3.20 -0.23 14.76
N ALA A 52 2.41 0.76 14.40
CA ALA A 52 1.30 1.26 15.20
C ALA A 52 0.00 0.46 15.00
N CYS A 53 -0.08 -0.38 13.96
CA CYS A 53 -1.29 -1.04 13.50
C CYS A 53 -2.45 -0.04 13.31
N SER A 54 -2.16 1.10 12.67
CA SER A 54 -3.08 2.23 12.52
C SER A 54 -2.70 3.07 11.30
N SER A 55 -3.51 4.05 10.93
CA SER A 55 -3.10 5.07 9.97
C SER A 55 -2.12 6.08 10.58
N ASP A 56 -1.18 6.56 9.78
CA ASP A 56 -0.28 7.67 10.10
C ASP A 56 -0.69 8.90 9.28
N VAL A 57 -1.41 9.82 9.91
CA VAL A 57 -1.91 11.05 9.28
C VAL A 57 -0.83 12.13 9.14
N SER A 58 0.35 11.91 9.73
CA SER A 58 1.46 12.86 9.69
C SER A 58 2.39 12.66 8.49
N TYR A 59 2.21 11.57 7.75
CA TYR A 59 3.00 11.26 6.58
C TYR A 59 2.76 12.27 5.45
N VAL A 60 3.88 12.76 4.88
CA VAL A 60 3.88 13.66 3.73
C VAL A 60 4.69 12.99 2.61
N PRO A 61 4.05 12.64 1.48
CA PRO A 61 4.74 11.99 0.38
C PRO A 61 5.70 12.95 -0.30
N THR A 62 6.87 12.43 -0.66
CA THR A 62 7.82 13.13 -1.53
C THR A 62 7.82 12.43 -2.89
N PRO A 63 7.20 13.03 -3.93
CA PRO A 63 7.10 12.38 -5.23
C PRO A 63 8.49 12.17 -5.83
N GLY A 64 8.77 10.93 -6.23
CA GLY A 64 10.03 10.51 -6.85
C GLY A 64 9.91 10.42 -8.37
N SER A 65 11.05 10.25 -9.07
CA SER A 65 11.06 10.14 -10.53
C SER A 65 10.32 8.92 -11.11
N SER A 66 10.02 7.92 -10.27
CA SER A 66 9.26 6.72 -10.66
C SER A 66 7.75 6.87 -10.53
N TRP A 67 7.25 8.00 -10.01
CA TRP A 67 5.81 8.23 -9.89
C TRP A 67 5.20 8.51 -11.27
N PRO A 68 4.01 7.96 -11.57
CA PRO A 68 3.26 8.34 -12.77
C PRO A 68 2.77 9.79 -12.66
N GLU A 69 2.52 10.46 -13.79
CA GLU A 69 1.98 11.83 -13.80
C GLU A 69 0.53 11.91 -13.29
N VAL A 70 -0.21 10.81 -13.41
CA VAL A 70 -1.62 10.70 -13.02
C VAL A 70 -1.93 9.31 -12.48
N GLY A 71 -2.96 9.24 -11.62
CA GLY A 71 -3.46 7.99 -11.07
C GLY A 71 -3.07 7.79 -9.61
N THR A 72 -3.24 6.57 -9.10
CA THR A 72 -3.01 6.24 -7.69
C THR A 72 -1.83 5.29 -7.53
N VAL A 73 -0.93 5.61 -6.61
CA VAL A 73 0.23 4.78 -6.26
C VAL A 73 0.22 4.37 -4.80
N ILE A 74 0.76 3.20 -4.52
CA ILE A 74 1.13 2.76 -3.18
C ILE A 74 2.64 2.97 -3.06
N VAL A 75 3.05 3.73 -2.05
CA VAL A 75 4.45 4.00 -1.75
C VAL A 75 4.84 3.47 -0.39
N ASP A 76 6.09 3.03 -0.28
CA ASP A 76 6.71 2.71 0.99
C ASP A 76 7.03 4.03 1.72
N MET A 77 6.53 4.18 2.94
CA MET A 77 6.62 5.44 3.69
C MET A 77 8.03 5.69 4.25
N ASP A 78 8.85 4.64 4.39
CA ASP A 78 10.19 4.75 4.97
C ASP A 78 11.25 5.08 3.92
N THR A 79 11.05 4.63 2.68
CA THR A 79 11.96 4.83 1.54
C THR A 79 11.45 5.85 0.52
N GLY A 80 10.13 6.05 0.44
CA GLY A 80 9.47 6.86 -0.59
C GLY A 80 9.34 6.18 -1.96
N GLU A 81 9.74 4.91 -2.08
CA GLU A 81 9.67 4.17 -3.34
C GLU A 81 8.25 3.73 -3.68
N VAL A 82 7.92 3.71 -4.98
CA VAL A 82 6.63 3.19 -5.46
C VAL A 82 6.66 1.68 -5.39
N VAL A 83 5.78 1.11 -4.57
CA VAL A 83 5.62 -0.34 -4.41
C VAL A 83 4.66 -0.89 -5.46
N GLU A 84 3.60 -0.15 -5.77
CA GLU A 84 2.59 -0.57 -6.74
C GLU A 84 1.88 0.63 -7.37
N ILE A 85 1.56 0.52 -8.65
CA ILE A 85 0.71 1.46 -9.37
C ILE A 85 -0.68 0.81 -9.45
N VAL A 86 -1.67 1.44 -8.83
CA VAL A 86 -3.01 0.88 -8.65
C VAL A 86 -3.91 1.22 -9.83
N ASP A 87 -3.87 2.49 -10.24
CA ASP A 87 -4.56 3.00 -11.41
C ASP A 87 -3.60 3.97 -12.08
N SER A 88 -3.25 3.72 -13.33
CA SER A 88 -2.56 4.67 -14.18
C SER A 88 -3.53 4.97 -15.31
N ALA A 89 -4.04 6.21 -15.36
CA ALA A 89 -5.00 6.60 -16.39
C ALA A 89 -4.42 6.24 -17.77
N ARG A 90 -5.18 5.42 -18.49
CA ARG A 90 -4.81 4.85 -19.79
C ARG A 90 -5.03 5.83 -20.94
#